data_AF-A0A6L2P8I9-F1
#
_entry.id   AF-A0A6L2P8I9-F1
#
_cell.length_a   1.000
_cell.length_b   1.000
_cell.length_c   1.000
_cell.angle_alpha   90.00
_cell.angle_beta   90.00
_cell.angle_gamma   90.00
#
_symmetry.space_group_name_H-M   'P 1'
#
loop_
_entity.id
_entity.type
_entity.pdbx_description
1 polymer ?
#
loop_
_entity_poly.entity_id
_entity_poly.type
_entity_poly.pdbx_seq_one_letter_code
_entity_poly.pdbx_strand_id
1 'polypeptide(L)'
;VVLKSSEHLDKSQIYEFMKDWLGTGLLTSTGEKWHTHRKMITPTFHFTILDSFVEVFSEKSEILISKLRKEVGSQGFNICPYITRCTLDIICETAMGTPIHAQDDRGSDYVKAVH
;
A
#
# COMPACT_ATOMS: atom_id res chain seq x y z
N VAL A 1 -25.92 -13.05 16.98
CA VAL A 1 -25.09 -11.90 16.52
C VAL A 1 -24.13 -12.40 15.46
N VAL A 2 -24.41 -12.15 14.18
CA VAL A 2 -23.62 -12.72 13.05
C VAL A 2 -22.22 -12.11 12.97
N LEU A 3 -22.07 -10.80 13.24
CA LEU A 3 -20.80 -10.06 13.14
C LEU A 3 -19.73 -10.45 14.18
N LYS A 4 -20.08 -11.25 15.20
CA LYS A 4 -19.15 -11.78 16.21
C LYS A 4 -18.89 -13.28 16.05
N SER A 5 -19.55 -13.94 15.09
CA SER A 5 -19.40 -15.37 14.85
C SER A 5 -18.17 -15.65 14.00
N SER A 6 -17.40 -16.68 14.37
CA SER A 6 -16.30 -17.22 13.56
C SER A 6 -16.77 -18.23 12.50
N GLU A 7 -18.07 -18.52 12.40
CA GLU A 7 -18.61 -19.58 11.55
C GLU A 7 -18.84 -19.15 10.08
N HIS A 8 -18.93 -17.85 9.79
CA HIS A 8 -19.19 -17.31 8.44
C HIS A 8 -18.17 -16.23 8.05
N LEU A 9 -16.88 -16.58 8.06
CA LEU A 9 -15.77 -15.67 7.75
C LEU A 9 -15.26 -15.77 6.31
N ASP A 10 -16.02 -16.43 5.43
CA ASP A 10 -15.64 -16.55 4.03
C ASP A 10 -15.78 -15.22 3.29
N LYS A 11 -14.81 -14.95 2.42
CA LYS A 11 -14.75 -13.72 1.63
C LYS A 11 -15.67 -13.83 0.42
N SER A 12 -16.16 -12.67 -0.04
CA SER A 12 -16.94 -12.59 -1.27
C SER A 12 -16.18 -13.20 -2.45
N GLN A 13 -16.92 -13.77 -3.40
CA GLN A 13 -16.37 -14.35 -4.63
C GLN A 13 -15.50 -13.37 -5.43
N ILE A 14 -15.66 -12.04 -5.23
CA ILE A 14 -14.80 -11.04 -5.86
C ILE A 14 -13.31 -11.20 -5.50
N TYR A 15 -12.99 -11.79 -4.34
CA TYR A 15 -11.62 -12.06 -3.92
C TYR A 15 -10.96 -13.20 -4.70
N GLU A 16 -11.73 -14.05 -5.39
CA GLU A 16 -11.19 -15.13 -6.25
C GLU A 16 -10.39 -14.54 -7.41
N PHE A 17 -10.87 -13.44 -8.01
CA PHE A 17 -10.16 -12.75 -9.11
C PHE A 17 -8.80 -12.19 -8.70
N MET A 18 -8.56 -12.01 -7.40
CA MET A 18 -7.29 -11.50 -6.87
C MET A 18 -6.30 -12.62 -6.51
N LYS A 19 -6.74 -13.89 -6.49
CA LYS A 19 -5.87 -15.01 -6.07
C LYS A 19 -4.75 -15.31 -7.05
N ASP A 20 -4.97 -15.12 -8.35
CA ASP A 20 -3.92 -15.34 -9.35
C ASP A 20 -2.76 -14.34 -9.20
N TRP A 21 -3.06 -13.13 -8.72
CA TRP A 21 -2.05 -12.10 -8.47
C TRP A 21 -1.46 -12.16 -7.06
N LEU A 22 -2.31 -12.25 -6.02
CA LEU A 22 -1.92 -12.11 -4.62
C LEU A 22 -1.80 -13.45 -3.87
N GLY A 23 -2.07 -14.57 -4.54
CA GLY A 23 -2.11 -15.89 -3.94
C GLY A 23 -3.17 -16.02 -2.85
N THR A 24 -2.88 -16.83 -1.82
CA THR A 24 -3.73 -17.01 -0.62
C THR A 24 -3.10 -16.35 0.62
N GLY A 25 -2.78 -15.05 0.50
CA GLY A 25 -2.25 -14.21 1.57
C GLY A 25 -3.35 -13.58 2.45
N LEU A 26 -2.99 -12.59 3.28
CA LEU A 26 -3.90 -11.97 4.25
C LEU A 26 -5.22 -11.45 3.64
N LEU A 27 -5.17 -10.89 2.43
CA LEU A 27 -6.34 -10.32 1.76
C LEU A 27 -7.27 -11.39 1.17
N THR A 28 -6.78 -12.55 0.78
CA THR A 28 -7.54 -13.55 0.01
C THR A 28 -7.79 -14.86 0.78
N SER A 29 -7.04 -15.14 1.85
CA SER A 29 -7.25 -16.31 2.70
C SER A 29 -8.48 -16.16 3.61
N THR A 30 -9.07 -17.29 4.02
CA THR A 30 -10.16 -17.37 5.01
C THR A 30 -9.78 -18.30 6.17
N GLY A 31 -10.63 -18.40 7.19
CA GLY A 31 -10.48 -19.33 8.33
C GLY A 31 -9.15 -19.22 9.08
N GLU A 32 -8.63 -20.37 9.54
CA GLU A 32 -7.40 -20.45 10.34
C GLU A 32 -6.19 -19.80 9.67
N LYS A 33 -6.01 -19.98 8.36
CA LYS A 33 -4.89 -19.39 7.61
C LYS A 33 -4.90 -17.86 7.70
N TRP A 34 -6.08 -17.26 7.54
CA TRP A 34 -6.24 -15.82 7.73
C TRP A 34 -5.95 -15.39 9.16
N HIS A 35 -6.47 -16.13 10.15
CA HIS A 35 -6.24 -15.84 11.56
C HIS A 35 -4.75 -15.86 11.90
N THR A 36 -4.01 -16.88 11.47
CA THR A 36 -2.56 -16.99 11.67
C THR A 36 -1.83 -15.81 11.04
N HIS A 37 -2.08 -15.51 9.75
CA HIS A 37 -1.44 -14.39 9.06
C HIS A 37 -1.75 -13.05 9.73
N ARG A 38 -3.02 -12.82 10.11
CA ARG A 38 -3.44 -11.57 10.77
C ARG A 38 -2.75 -11.41 12.12
N LYS A 39 -2.70 -12.48 12.93
CA LYS A 39 -2.02 -12.47 14.23
C LYS A 39 -0.54 -12.12 14.10
N MET A 40 0.14 -12.61 13.05
CA MET A 40 1.54 -12.30 12.80
C MET A 40 1.78 -10.85 12.34
N ILE A 41 0.89 -10.31 11.50
CA ILE A 41 1.08 -9.00 10.87
C ILE A 41 0.57 -7.85 11.76
N THR A 42 -0.52 -8.00 12.50
CA THR A 42 -1.10 -6.89 13.29
C THR A 42 -0.11 -6.17 14.23
N PRO A 43 0.84 -6.85 14.90
CA PRO A 43 1.84 -6.16 15.73
C PRO A 43 2.73 -5.17 14.97
N THR A 44 2.97 -5.37 13.67
CA THR A 44 3.83 -4.46 12.85
C THR A 44 3.16 -3.14 12.54
N PHE A 45 1.86 -3.01 12.82
CA PHE A 45 1.07 -1.79 12.67
C PHE A 45 0.65 -1.21 14.04
N HIS A 46 1.40 -1.53 15.10
CA HIS A 46 1.23 -0.90 16.40
C HIS A 46 1.68 0.56 16.36
N PHE A 47 1.05 1.46 17.14
CA PHE A 47 1.28 2.90 17.08
C PHE A 47 2.74 3.32 17.16
N THR A 48 3.53 2.69 18.04
CA THR A 48 4.98 2.96 18.16
C THR A 48 5.75 2.75 16.86
N ILE A 49 5.35 1.77 16.04
CA ILE A 49 5.96 1.51 14.73
C ILE A 49 5.43 2.52 13.71
N LEU A 50 4.13 2.82 13.74
CA LEU A 50 3.53 3.82 12.87
C LEU A 50 4.14 5.22 13.10
N ASP A 51 4.48 5.56 14.34
CA ASP A 51 5.16 6.81 14.67
C ASP A 51 6.53 6.92 13.97
N SER A 52 7.27 5.81 13.85
CA SER A 52 8.52 5.79 13.07
C SER A 52 8.32 5.96 11.56
N PHE A 53 7.12 5.69 11.04
CA PHE A 53 6.81 5.88 9.62
C PHE A 53 6.60 7.35 9.25
N VAL A 54 6.35 8.23 10.23
CA VAL A 54 6.12 9.65 9.99
C VAL A 54 7.33 10.33 9.34
N GLU A 55 8.54 9.91 9.70
CA GLU A 55 9.78 10.41 9.10
C GLU A 55 9.81 10.10 7.59
N VAL A 56 9.52 8.86 7.21
CA VAL A 56 9.42 8.44 5.80
C VAL A 56 8.30 9.19 5.08
N PHE A 57 7.14 9.36 5.71
CA PHE A 57 6.03 10.11 5.12
C PHE A 57 6.43 11.56 4.82
N SER A 58 7.14 12.20 5.74
CA SER A 58 7.65 13.55 5.58
C SER A 58 8.64 13.63 4.40
N GLU A 59 9.63 12.74 4.37
CA GLU A 59 10.64 12.69 3.31
C GLU A 59 10.01 12.50 1.93
N LYS A 60 9.12 11.51 1.76
CA LYS A 60 8.49 11.24 0.46
C LYS A 60 7.50 12.33 0.06
N SER A 61 6.90 13.03 1.04
CA SER A 61 6.03 14.19 0.78
C SER A 61 6.82 15.40 0.29
N GLU A 62 8.02 15.66 0.79
CA GLU A 62 8.88 16.73 0.27
C GLU A 62 9.27 16.48 -1.19
N ILE A 63 9.57 15.22 -1.54
CA ILE A 63 9.82 14.82 -2.93
C ILE A 63 8.56 15.08 -3.77
N LEU A 64 7.39 14.66 -3.31
CA LEU A 64 6.12 14.89 -3.99
C LEU A 64 5.88 16.39 -4.23
N ILE A 65 6.06 17.22 -3.20
CA ILE A 65 5.92 18.68 -3.30
C ILE A 65 6.88 19.25 -4.35
N SER A 66 8.14 18.80 -4.37
CA SER A 66 9.12 19.23 -5.37
C SER A 66 8.69 18.94 -6.81
N LYS A 67 8.01 17.81 -7.04
CA LYS A 67 7.48 17.41 -8.35
C LYS A 67 6.24 18.23 -8.70
N LEU A 68 5.31 18.41 -7.76
CA LEU A 68 4.09 19.21 -7.94
C LEU A 68 4.38 20.69 -8.19
N ARG A 69 5.49 21.24 -7.70
CA ARG A 69 5.92 22.62 -8.00
C ARG A 69 6.06 22.88 -9.50
N LYS A 70 6.34 21.86 -10.32
CA LYS A 70 6.43 21.98 -11.78
C LYS A 70 5.09 22.26 -12.45
N GLU A 71 3.99 21.93 -11.78
CA GLU A 71 2.62 22.09 -12.29
C GLU A 71 2.01 23.46 -11.92
N VAL A 72 2.72 24.28 -11.14
CA VAL A 72 2.26 25.61 -10.73
C VAL A 72 2.08 26.50 -11.95
N GLY A 73 0.89 27.11 -12.08
CA GLY A 73 0.53 27.94 -13.22
C GLY A 73 -0.08 27.18 -14.41
N SER A 74 -0.18 25.84 -14.33
CA SER A 74 -0.96 25.05 -15.29
C SER A 74 -2.46 25.30 -15.14
N GLN A 75 -3.23 25.10 -16.20
CA GLN A 75 -4.70 25.16 -16.17
C GLN A 75 -5.31 23.98 -15.38
N GLY A 76 -4.55 22.90 -15.21
CA GLY A 76 -4.93 21.69 -14.49
C GLY A 76 -4.03 20.52 -14.88
N PHE A 77 -3.90 19.54 -13.99
CA PHE A 77 -3.10 18.34 -14.22
C PHE A 77 -3.71 17.13 -13.49
N ASN A 78 -3.34 15.92 -13.91
CA ASN A 78 -3.76 14.69 -13.25
C ASN A 78 -2.83 14.40 -12.06
N ILE A 79 -3.37 14.44 -10.84
CA ILE A 79 -2.60 14.18 -9.61
C ILE A 79 -2.39 12.68 -9.31
N CYS A 80 -3.22 11.80 -9.89
CA CYS A 80 -3.18 10.37 -9.56
C CYS A 80 -1.80 9.72 -9.77
N PRO A 81 -1.05 9.98 -10.86
CA PRO A 81 0.29 9.41 -11.04
C PRO A 81 1.29 9.88 -9.96
N TYR A 82 1.19 11.13 -9.52
CA TYR A 82 2.06 11.69 -8.47
C TYR A 82 1.80 11.02 -7.13
N ILE A 83 0.52 10.92 -6.73
CA ILE A 83 0.14 10.26 -5.48
C ILE A 83 0.47 8.78 -5.51
N THR A 84 0.17 8.08 -6.61
CA THR A 84 0.43 6.64 -6.75
C THR A 84 1.90 6.31 -6.53
N ARG A 85 2.82 7.09 -7.12
CA ARG A 85 4.27 6.92 -6.96
C ARG A 85 4.72 7.23 -5.53
N CYS A 86 4.21 8.31 -4.94
CA CYS A 86 4.52 8.67 -3.55
C CYS A 86 4.04 7.60 -2.56
N THR A 87 2.81 7.12 -2.69
CA THR A 87 2.27 6.04 -1.85
C THR A 87 3.08 4.75 -2.01
N LEU A 88 3.54 4.45 -3.22
CA LEU A 88 4.38 3.28 -3.46
C LEU A 88 5.76 3.39 -2.77
N ASP A 89 6.42 4.55 -2.85
CA ASP A 89 7.67 4.80 -2.12
C ASP A 89 7.46 4.65 -0.61
N ILE A 90 6.38 5.24 -0.09
CA ILE A 90 6.03 5.16 1.33
C ILE A 90 5.85 3.71 1.78
N ILE A 91 5.03 2.90 1.09
CA ILE A 91 4.74 1.54 1.54
C ILE A 91 5.94 0.61 1.39
N CYS A 92 6.75 0.77 0.34
CA CYS A 92 7.95 -0.04 0.14
C CYS A 92 9.01 0.28 1.19
N GLU A 93 9.18 1.53 1.58
CA GLU A 93 10.17 1.91 2.57
C GLU A 93 9.72 1.58 4.01
N THR A 94 8.46 1.85 4.34
CA THR A 94 7.92 1.59 5.69
C THR A 94 7.67 0.11 5.96
N ALA A 95 6.94 -0.59 5.08
CA ALA A 95 6.51 -1.96 5.31
C ALA A 95 7.48 -3.00 4.73
N MET A 96 8.25 -2.68 3.69
CA MET A 96 9.19 -3.61 3.05
C MET A 96 10.66 -3.25 3.33
N GLY A 97 10.94 -2.15 4.02
CA GLY A 97 12.30 -1.71 4.36
C GLY A 97 13.17 -1.42 3.14
N THR A 98 12.58 -1.15 1.97
CA THR A 98 13.31 -1.03 0.71
C THR A 98 12.93 0.28 -0.01
N PRO A 99 13.87 1.21 -0.21
CA PRO A 99 13.64 2.39 -1.04
C PRO A 99 13.63 1.99 -2.52
N ILE A 100 12.57 2.33 -3.25
CA ILE A 100 12.43 1.99 -4.68
C ILE A 100 12.47 3.20 -5.60
N HIS A 101 12.41 4.42 -5.05
CA HIS A 101 12.47 5.69 -5.77
C HIS A 101 11.48 5.79 -6.94
N ALA A 102 10.24 5.35 -6.74
CA ALA A 102 9.18 5.38 -7.75
C ALA A 102 8.79 6.79 -8.20
N GLN A 103 9.06 7.81 -7.40
CA GLN A 103 8.89 9.22 -7.77
C GLN A 103 9.99 9.75 -8.71
N ASP A 104 11.08 9.01 -8.94
CA ASP A 104 12.11 9.40 -9.89
C ASP A 104 11.63 9.25 -11.34
N ASP A 105 12.21 10.06 -12.23
CA ASP A 105 11.85 10.10 -13.65
C ASP A 105 12.37 8.86 -14.42
N ARG A 106 13.02 7.92 -13.73
CA ARG A 106 13.58 6.67 -14.28
C ARG A 106 12.52 5.65 -14.69
N GLY A 107 11.27 5.85 -14.26
CA GLY A 107 10.17 4.92 -14.50
C GLY A 107 10.32 3.65 -13.66
N SER A 108 9.24 3.24 -13.01
CA SER A 108 9.19 1.98 -12.26
C SER A 108 8.51 0.92 -13.10
N ASP A 109 9.20 -0.19 -13.35
CA ASP A 109 8.63 -1.32 -14.09
C ASP A 109 7.40 -1.90 -13.39
N TYR A 110 7.39 -1.87 -12.05
CA TYR A 110 6.22 -2.22 -11.26
C TYR A 110 5.04 -1.28 -11.53
N VAL A 111 5.26 0.04 -11.51
CA VAL A 111 4.20 1.02 -11.79
C VAL A 111 3.62 0.83 -13.19
N LYS A 112 4.47 0.50 -14.19
CA LYS A 112 4.03 0.22 -15.56
C LYS A 112 3.29 -1.12 -15.72
N ALA A 113 3.59 -2.11 -14.87
CA ALA A 113 2.96 -3.43 -14.96
C ALA A 113 1.58 -3.47 -14.28
N VAL A 114 1.35 -2.61 -13.29
CA VAL A 114 0.10 -2.54 -12.52
C VAL A 114 -0.89 -1.54 -13.10
N HIS A 115 -0.41 -0.55 -13.86
CA HIS A 115 -1.20 0.56 -14.39
C HIS A 115 -1.30 0.53 -15.92
#